data_AF-A0A1I0W381-F1
#
_entry.id   AF-A0A1I0W381-F1
#
_cell.length_a   1.000
_cell.length_b   1.000
_cell.length_c   1.000
_cell.angle_alpha   90.00
_cell.angle_beta   90.00
_cell.angle_gamma   90.00
#
_symmetry.space_group_name_H-M   'P 1'
#
loop_
_entity.id
_entity.type
_entity.pdbx_description
1 polymer ?
#
loop_
_entity_poly.entity_id
_entity_poly.type
_entity_poly.pdbx_seq_one_letter_code
_entity_poly.pdbx_strand_id
1 'polypeptide(L)'
;MVVLVENCFHWIGFHIVNHLLENGYNVDGTDKLNTDKKEHLSMFVGRHELFRHISPLEKRNAYDAFLRIDDDELKLEKNHPVIIKLPIIFGEWMPMSQEGMYVQHDFIRFDSEQFLSEAVYVKNVLKSLQQWIHSSDLPSVLEVKSFHDRRTDNVKLENAIYIRNNRPIAESINIVKDHYEMYKKFYSPLNKQ
;
A
#
# COMPACT_ATOMS: atom_id res chain seq x y z
N MET A 1 12.66 16.46 -0.74
CA MET A 1 11.50 16.15 0.10
C MET A 1 11.83 14.92 0.94
N VAL A 2 11.56 14.96 2.24
CA VAL A 2 11.81 13.89 3.22
C VAL A 2 10.46 13.38 3.73
N VAL A 3 10.20 12.08 3.56
CA VAL A 3 8.95 11.43 3.94
C VAL A 3 9.21 10.44 5.06
N LEU A 4 8.40 10.49 6.12
CA LEU A 4 8.37 9.44 7.14
C LEU A 4 7.29 8.42 6.80
N VAL A 5 7.64 7.14 6.75
CA VAL A 5 6.71 6.03 6.54
C VAL A 5 6.69 5.14 7.78
N GLU A 6 5.57 5.14 8.51
CA GLU A 6 5.30 4.17 9.56
C GLU A 6 4.76 2.86 9.01
N ASN A 7 5.07 1.76 9.71
CA ASN A 7 4.81 0.40 9.25
C ASN A 7 5.46 0.16 7.88
N CYS A 8 6.71 0.61 7.71
CA CYS A 8 7.42 0.58 6.44
C CYS A 8 7.69 -0.83 5.89
N PHE A 9 7.58 -1.88 6.71
CA PHE A 9 7.67 -3.28 6.29
C PHE A 9 6.34 -4.03 6.38
N HIS A 10 5.22 -3.31 6.61
CA HIS A 10 3.92 -3.78 6.14
C HIS A 10 3.96 -3.91 4.61
N TRP A 11 3.19 -4.82 4.02
CA TRP A 11 3.33 -5.11 2.58
C TRP A 11 3.00 -3.88 1.70
N ILE A 12 1.96 -3.11 2.04
CA ILE A 12 1.68 -1.83 1.37
C ILE A 12 2.76 -0.80 1.69
N GLY A 13 3.18 -0.72 2.96
CA GLY A 13 4.23 0.22 3.41
C GLY A 13 5.55 0.01 2.66
N PHE A 14 5.92 -1.25 2.43
CA PHE A 14 7.10 -1.62 1.64
C PHE A 14 7.00 -1.13 0.20
N HIS A 15 5.85 -1.34 -0.44
CA HIS A 15 5.59 -0.83 -1.80
C HIS A 15 5.65 0.70 -1.85
N ILE A 16 5.12 1.38 -0.82
CA ILE A 16 5.21 2.84 -0.69
C ILE A 16 6.66 3.29 -0.60
N VAL A 17 7.44 2.71 0.31
CA VAL A 17 8.87 3.04 0.47
C VAL A 17 9.60 2.84 -0.85
N ASN A 18 9.44 1.68 -1.49
CA ASN A 18 10.12 1.39 -2.75
C ASN A 18 9.74 2.39 -3.83
N HIS A 19 8.44 2.69 -3.96
CA HIS A 19 7.96 3.69 -4.93
C HIS A 19 8.52 5.09 -4.66
N LEU A 20 8.61 5.50 -3.39
CA LEU A 20 9.18 6.80 -3.02
C LEU A 20 10.68 6.86 -3.34
N LEU A 21 11.43 5.80 -3.01
CA LEU A 21 12.87 5.74 -3.32
C LEU A 21 13.13 5.79 -4.82
N GLU A 22 12.36 5.04 -5.62
CA GLU A 22 12.43 5.05 -7.09
C GLU A 22 12.14 6.43 -7.71
N ASN A 23 11.36 7.27 -7.02
CA ASN A 23 11.07 8.64 -7.44
C ASN A 23 12.00 9.69 -6.80
N GLY A 24 13.09 9.27 -6.15
CA GLY A 24 14.12 10.17 -5.62
C GLY A 24 13.77 10.83 -4.29
N TYR A 25 12.79 10.32 -3.56
CA TYR A 25 12.46 10.82 -2.22
C TYR A 25 13.45 10.30 -1.18
N ASN A 26 13.76 11.15 -0.19
CA ASN A 26 14.41 10.70 1.03
C ASN A 26 13.33 10.09 1.93
N VAL A 27 13.54 8.86 2.37
CA VAL A 27 12.54 8.10 3.14
C VAL A 27 13.14 7.65 4.46
N ASP A 28 12.57 8.14 5.55
CA ASP A 28 12.75 7.55 6.87
C ASP A 28 11.64 6.52 7.08
N GLY A 29 11.99 5.26 7.32
CA GLY A 29 11.05 4.20 7.65
C GLY A 29 11.09 3.86 9.13
N THR A 30 9.94 3.54 9.73
CA THR A 30 9.89 2.95 11.07
C THR A 30 8.94 1.76 11.11
N ASP A 31 9.45 0.64 11.62
CA ASP A 31 8.72 -0.62 11.81
C ASP A 31 9.56 -1.54 12.71
N LYS A 32 8.90 -2.51 13.34
CA LYS A 32 9.53 -3.59 14.11
C LYS A 32 9.97 -4.70 13.16
N LEU A 33 11.24 -5.11 13.23
CA LEU A 33 11.78 -6.28 12.53
C LEU A 33 11.57 -7.54 13.37
N ASN A 34 10.32 -7.94 13.57
CA ASN A 34 9.95 -9.07 14.44
C ASN A 34 9.50 -10.33 13.67
N THR A 35 9.66 -10.33 12.35
CA THR A 35 9.34 -11.50 11.51
C THR A 35 10.38 -11.63 10.40
N ASP A 36 10.67 -12.87 9.99
CA ASP A 36 11.57 -13.17 8.88
C ASP A 36 11.17 -12.44 7.59
N LYS A 37 9.86 -12.24 7.38
CA LYS A 37 9.35 -11.48 6.24
C LYS A 37 9.77 -10.01 6.31
N LYS A 38 9.61 -9.35 7.46
CA LYS A 38 10.02 -7.95 7.62
C LYS A 38 11.53 -7.77 7.54
N GLU A 39 12.30 -8.70 8.11
CA GLU A 39 13.76 -8.73 7.93
C GLU A 39 14.16 -8.91 6.47
N HIS A 40 13.46 -9.78 5.73
CA HIS A 40 13.72 -9.97 4.31
C HIS A 40 13.38 -8.70 3.52
N LEU A 41 12.23 -8.06 3.79
CA LEU A 41 11.82 -6.80 3.15
C LEU A 41 12.81 -5.67 3.41
N SER A 42 13.36 -5.57 4.63
CA SER A 42 14.34 -4.53 4.96
C SER A 42 15.63 -4.66 4.14
N MET A 43 16.03 -5.87 3.75
CA MET A 43 17.21 -6.09 2.91
C MET A 43 17.06 -5.54 1.49
N PHE A 44 15.84 -5.41 0.97
CA PHE A 44 15.61 -4.84 -0.38
C PHE A 44 15.85 -3.33 -0.42
N VAL A 45 15.47 -2.61 0.63
CA VAL A 45 15.55 -1.14 0.67
C VAL A 45 16.71 -0.62 1.51
N GLY A 46 17.27 -1.42 2.41
CA GLY A 46 18.32 -1.03 3.36
C GLY A 46 19.65 -0.60 2.73
N ARG A 47 19.87 -0.88 1.45
CA ARG A 47 21.07 -0.45 0.71
C ARG A 47 20.84 0.82 -0.11
N HIS A 48 19.61 1.33 -0.15
CA HIS A 48 19.30 2.54 -0.89
C HIS A 48 19.78 3.76 -0.11
N GLU A 49 20.59 4.62 -0.74
CA GLU A 49 21.21 5.78 -0.07
C GLU A 49 20.19 6.78 0.51
N LEU A 50 19.03 6.86 -0.13
CA LEU A 50 17.91 7.71 0.29
C LEU A 50 17.02 7.08 1.38
N PHE A 51 17.29 5.85 1.81
CA PHE A 51 16.51 5.16 2.82
C PHE A 51 17.23 5.10 4.16
N ARG A 52 16.50 5.37 5.25
CA ARG A 52 16.98 5.14 6.61
C ARG A 52 15.91 4.46 7.44
N HIS A 53 16.25 3.32 8.04
CA HIS A 53 15.40 2.70 9.05
C HIS A 53 15.72 3.32 10.40
N ILE A 54 14.76 4.02 11.00
CA ILE A 54 14.94 4.77 12.24
C ILE A 54 14.08 4.19 13.37
N SER A 55 14.57 4.30 14.60
CA SER A 55 13.76 4.02 15.76
C SER A 55 12.71 5.13 15.98
N PRO A 56 11.58 4.83 16.66
CA PRO A 56 10.58 5.85 16.98
C PRO A 56 11.12 7.05 17.77
N LEU A 57 12.24 6.88 18.48
CA LEU A 57 12.90 7.93 19.27
C LEU A 57 13.74 8.88 18.41
N GLU A 58 14.10 8.47 17.20
CA GLU A 58 14.93 9.24 16.25
C GLU A 58 14.07 10.06 15.26
N LYS A 59 12.75 10.04 15.43
CA LYS A 59 11.82 10.84 14.63
C LYS A 59 12.20 12.31 14.71
N ARG A 60 12.33 12.93 13.54
CA ARG A 60 12.60 14.37 13.41
C ARG A 60 11.28 15.13 13.33
N ASN A 61 11.29 16.40 13.72
CA ASN A 61 10.11 17.28 13.58
C ASN A 61 9.97 17.89 12.18
N ALA A 62 10.85 17.55 11.24
CA ALA A 62 11.00 18.23 9.95
C ALA A 62 10.78 17.27 8.76
N TYR A 63 9.62 16.61 8.72
CA TYR A 63 9.19 15.83 7.56
C TYR A 63 8.23 16.66 6.70
N ASP A 64 8.36 16.54 5.38
CA ASP A 64 7.44 17.19 4.43
C ASP A 64 6.10 16.46 4.34
N ALA A 65 6.11 15.15 4.60
CA ALA A 65 4.94 14.30 4.67
C ALA A 65 5.20 13.13 5.62
N PHE A 66 4.13 12.71 6.31
CA PHE A 66 4.10 11.52 7.12
C PHE A 66 3.01 10.58 6.60
N LEU A 67 3.38 9.32 6.39
CA LEU A 67 2.50 8.27 5.90
C LEU A 67 2.43 7.17 6.96
N ARG A 68 1.22 6.82 7.37
CA ARG A 68 0.98 5.64 8.20
C ARG A 68 -0.01 4.71 7.52
N ILE A 69 0.38 3.46 7.41
CA ILE A 69 -0.46 2.41 6.84
C ILE A 69 -1.09 1.58 7.95
N ASP A 70 -2.41 1.53 7.89
CA ASP A 70 -3.27 0.55 8.55
C ASP A 70 -3.91 -0.36 7.46
N ASP A 71 -4.57 -1.47 7.81
CA ASP A 71 -4.98 -2.50 6.83
C ASP A 71 -5.97 -2.00 5.75
N ASP A 72 -6.80 -1.00 6.06
CA ASP A 72 -7.85 -0.42 5.22
C ASP A 72 -7.71 1.08 4.94
N GLU A 73 -6.82 1.75 5.66
CA GLU A 73 -6.65 3.20 5.56
C GLU A 73 -5.17 3.58 5.46
N LEU A 74 -4.90 4.57 4.62
CA LEU A 74 -3.64 5.30 4.60
C LEU A 74 -3.86 6.67 5.21
N LYS A 75 -3.08 7.00 6.23
CA LYS A 75 -3.07 8.33 6.84
C LYS A 75 -1.91 9.13 6.27
N LEU A 76 -2.23 10.27 5.68
CA LEU A 76 -1.27 11.23 5.16
C LEU A 76 -1.35 12.49 6.01
N GLU A 77 -0.26 12.82 6.70
CA GLU A 77 -0.13 14.09 7.43
C GLU A 77 0.84 15.00 6.69
N LYS A 78 0.35 16.20 6.33
CA LYS A 78 1.13 17.29 5.73
C LYS A 78 0.79 18.61 6.44
N ASN A 79 0.14 19.54 5.74
CA ASN A 79 -0.42 20.77 6.31
C ASN A 79 -1.59 20.47 7.26
N HIS A 80 -2.35 19.41 6.96
CA HIS A 80 -3.44 18.87 7.75
C HIS A 80 -3.49 17.35 7.58
N PRO A 81 -4.12 16.62 8.52
CA PRO A 81 -4.31 15.19 8.40
C PRO A 81 -5.36 14.85 7.34
N VAL A 82 -5.04 13.86 6.50
CA VAL A 82 -5.89 13.28 5.47
C VAL A 82 -6.00 11.78 5.70
N ILE A 83 -7.24 11.28 5.82
CA ILE A 83 -7.54 9.86 5.87
C ILE A 83 -7.91 9.40 4.46
N ILE A 84 -7.16 8.46 3.92
CA ILE A 84 -7.37 7.89 2.59
C ILE A 84 -7.93 6.49 2.78
N LYS A 85 -9.23 6.32 2.52
CA LYS A 85 -9.90 5.02 2.56
C LYS A 85 -9.54 4.25 1.31
N LEU A 86 -8.89 3.11 1.48
CA LEU A 86 -8.37 2.32 0.38
C LEU A 86 -9.43 1.33 -0.12
N PRO A 87 -9.46 1.02 -1.43
CA PRO A 87 -10.26 -0.09 -1.93
C PRO A 87 -9.61 -1.41 -1.51
N ILE A 88 -10.15 -2.54 -1.96
CA ILE A 88 -9.42 -3.82 -1.90
C ILE A 88 -8.10 -3.64 -2.67
N ILE A 89 -6.96 -3.57 -1.98
CA ILE A 89 -5.65 -3.49 -2.62
C ILE A 89 -5.05 -4.90 -2.68
N PHE A 90 -4.50 -5.25 -3.84
CA PHE A 90 -3.74 -6.49 -3.99
C PHE A 90 -2.36 -6.23 -4.61
N GLY A 91 -1.38 -7.06 -4.26
CA GLY A 91 -0.03 -6.94 -4.78
C GLY A 91 0.95 -7.96 -4.19
N GLU A 92 2.19 -7.86 -4.62
CA GLU A 92 3.29 -8.65 -4.06
C GLU A 92 3.39 -8.42 -2.53
N TRP A 93 3.81 -9.44 -1.80
CA TRP A 93 3.87 -9.50 -0.34
C TRP A 93 2.54 -9.39 0.42
N MET A 94 1.38 -9.29 -0.21
CA MET A 94 0.10 -9.32 0.51
C MET A 94 -0.16 -10.70 1.16
N PRO A 95 -0.91 -10.79 2.27
CA PRO A 95 -1.40 -12.08 2.77
C PRO A 95 -2.28 -12.79 1.73
N MET A 96 -1.90 -14.00 1.29
CA MET A 96 -2.61 -14.72 0.21
C MET A 96 -2.36 -16.23 0.20
N SER A 97 -3.20 -16.96 -0.55
CA SER A 97 -2.96 -18.30 -1.07
C SER A 97 -2.90 -18.27 -2.62
N GLN A 98 -2.87 -19.44 -3.28
CA GLN A 98 -2.93 -19.50 -4.74
C GLN A 98 -4.28 -19.02 -5.31
N GLU A 99 -5.35 -19.12 -4.52
CA GLU A 99 -6.73 -18.90 -4.97
C GLU A 99 -7.26 -17.51 -4.61
N GLY A 100 -6.64 -16.82 -3.65
CA GLY A 100 -7.17 -15.55 -3.16
C GLY A 100 -6.27 -14.88 -2.13
N MET A 101 -6.77 -13.79 -1.56
CA MET A 101 -6.08 -12.96 -0.59
C MET A 101 -6.86 -12.85 0.72
N TYR A 102 -6.17 -12.47 1.80
CA TYR A 102 -6.81 -12.18 3.07
C TYR A 102 -6.86 -10.67 3.31
N VAL A 103 -8.06 -10.15 3.56
CA VAL A 103 -8.33 -8.75 3.91
C VAL A 103 -9.11 -8.75 5.22
N GLN A 104 -8.59 -8.12 6.27
CA GLN A 104 -9.27 -8.02 7.57
C GLN A 104 -9.80 -9.37 8.12
N HIS A 105 -9.07 -10.47 7.87
CA HIS A 105 -9.40 -11.87 8.20
C HIS A 105 -10.38 -12.58 7.25
N ASP A 106 -10.97 -11.86 6.29
CA ASP A 106 -11.81 -12.45 5.26
C ASP A 106 -10.98 -12.91 4.07
N PHE A 107 -11.29 -14.11 3.57
CA PHE A 107 -10.66 -14.66 2.37
C PHE A 107 -11.45 -14.28 1.11
N ILE A 108 -10.83 -13.50 0.24
CA ILE A 108 -11.40 -13.03 -1.01
C ILE A 108 -10.72 -13.76 -2.18
N ARG A 109 -11.50 -14.57 -2.90
CA ARG A 109 -10.99 -15.30 -4.08
C ARG A 109 -10.73 -14.35 -5.25
N PHE A 110 -9.67 -14.62 -6.01
CA PHE A 110 -9.32 -13.81 -7.19
C PHE A 110 -10.35 -13.88 -8.32
N ASP A 111 -11.18 -14.93 -8.35
CA ASP A 111 -12.25 -15.13 -9.31
C ASP A 111 -13.62 -14.65 -8.81
N SER A 112 -13.70 -14.09 -7.60
CA SER A 112 -14.96 -13.54 -7.07
C SER A 112 -15.36 -12.24 -7.77
N GLU A 113 -16.67 -12.00 -7.88
CA GLU A 113 -17.20 -10.75 -8.43
C GLU A 113 -16.73 -9.53 -7.64
N GLN A 114 -16.70 -9.64 -6.31
CA GLN A 114 -16.17 -8.62 -5.41
C GLN A 114 -14.72 -8.25 -5.78
N PHE A 115 -13.83 -9.24 -5.90
CA PHE A 115 -12.44 -8.96 -6.28
C PHE A 115 -12.33 -8.32 -7.66
N LEU A 116 -13.03 -8.88 -8.66
CA LEU A 116 -12.93 -8.40 -10.04
C LEU A 116 -13.50 -6.98 -10.23
N SER A 117 -14.42 -6.55 -9.38
CA SER A 117 -15.03 -5.22 -9.42
C SER A 117 -14.29 -4.20 -8.54
N GLU A 118 -13.92 -4.56 -7.32
CA GLU A 118 -13.42 -3.61 -6.33
C GLU A 118 -11.89 -3.57 -6.24
N ALA A 119 -11.19 -4.63 -6.65
CA ALA A 119 -9.76 -4.73 -6.38
C ALA A 119 -8.89 -3.85 -7.30
N VAL A 120 -7.93 -3.16 -6.67
CA VAL A 120 -6.96 -2.30 -7.34
C VAL A 120 -5.56 -2.80 -7.07
N TYR A 121 -4.78 -2.98 -8.14
CA TYR A 121 -3.40 -3.41 -7.99
C TYR A 121 -2.54 -2.32 -7.33
N VAL A 122 -1.73 -2.68 -6.34
CA VAL A 122 -0.99 -1.74 -5.48
C VAL A 122 -0.21 -0.69 -6.27
N LYS A 123 0.46 -1.06 -7.37
CA LYS A 123 1.24 -0.10 -8.17
C LYS A 123 0.37 0.99 -8.84
N ASN A 124 -0.93 0.77 -9.03
CA ASN A 124 -1.84 1.80 -9.52
C ASN A 124 -2.23 2.78 -8.41
N VAL A 125 -2.35 2.30 -7.16
CA VAL A 125 -2.55 3.15 -5.98
C VAL A 125 -1.34 4.06 -5.76
N LEU A 126 -0.12 3.52 -5.86
CA LEU A 126 1.13 4.26 -5.65
C LEU A 126 1.30 5.45 -6.62
N LYS A 127 0.87 5.30 -7.88
CA LYS A 127 0.86 6.42 -8.84
C LYS A 127 -0.04 7.57 -8.39
N SER A 128 -1.16 7.24 -7.74
CA SER A 128 -2.07 8.25 -7.19
C SER A 128 -1.51 8.85 -5.90
N LEU A 129 -0.84 8.04 -5.09
CA LEU A 129 -0.15 8.49 -3.87
C LEU A 129 0.85 9.61 -4.17
N GLN A 130 1.62 9.51 -5.25
CA GLN A 130 2.53 10.58 -5.65
C GLN A 130 1.78 11.89 -5.87
N GLN A 131 0.60 11.88 -6.47
CA GLN A 131 -0.21 13.10 -6.68
C GLN A 131 -0.71 13.65 -5.33
N TRP A 132 -1.18 12.78 -4.44
CA TRP A 132 -1.66 13.18 -3.11
C TRP A 132 -0.56 13.82 -2.27
N ILE A 133 0.66 13.29 -2.35
CA ILE A 133 1.82 13.83 -1.65
C ILE A 133 2.22 15.22 -2.16
N HIS A 134 1.92 15.61 -3.39
CA HIS A 134 2.20 16.98 -3.87
C HIS A 134 1.00 17.93 -3.78
N SER A 135 -0.21 17.41 -3.62
CA SER A 135 -1.40 18.24 -3.51
C SER A 135 -1.35 19.12 -2.26
N SER A 136 -1.74 20.39 -2.43
CA SER A 136 -1.96 21.35 -1.34
C SER A 136 -3.33 21.19 -0.71
N ASP A 137 -4.33 20.77 -1.50
CA ASP A 137 -5.75 20.89 -1.18
C ASP A 137 -6.45 19.52 -1.29
N LEU A 138 -6.11 18.61 -0.39
CA LEU A 138 -6.84 17.35 -0.22
C LEU A 138 -7.98 17.52 0.79
N PRO A 139 -9.15 16.89 0.56
CA PRO A 139 -10.17 16.79 1.60
C PRO A 139 -9.61 16.01 2.80
N SER A 140 -10.12 16.27 4.01
CA SER A 140 -9.70 15.54 5.22
C SER A 140 -9.98 14.03 5.14
N VAL A 141 -10.95 13.64 4.32
CA VAL A 141 -11.24 12.24 4.00
C VAL A 141 -11.31 12.10 2.49
N LEU A 142 -10.51 11.19 1.96
CA LEU A 142 -10.44 10.84 0.55
C LEU A 142 -10.86 9.39 0.38
N GLU A 143 -11.89 9.15 -0.42
CA GLU A 143 -12.38 7.79 -0.68
C GLU A 143 -11.83 7.28 -2.00
N VAL A 144 -11.07 6.19 -1.96
CA VAL A 144 -10.45 5.63 -3.16
C VAL A 144 -11.21 4.38 -3.57
N LYS A 145 -11.71 4.38 -4.81
CA LYS A 145 -12.50 3.28 -5.36
C LYS A 145 -11.88 2.72 -6.63
N SER A 146 -12.14 1.45 -6.94
CA SER A 146 -11.90 0.90 -8.27
C SER A 146 -12.82 1.58 -9.29
N PHE A 147 -12.31 1.88 -10.48
CA PHE A 147 -13.14 2.43 -11.56
C PHE A 147 -14.29 1.49 -11.96
N HIS A 148 -14.16 0.18 -11.74
CA HIS A 148 -15.21 -0.78 -12.07
C HIS A 148 -16.41 -0.70 -11.12
N ASP A 149 -16.21 -0.23 -9.88
CA ASP A 149 -17.26 0.00 -8.89
C ASP A 149 -18.14 1.24 -9.21
N ARG A 150 -17.70 2.11 -10.13
CA ARG A 150 -18.50 3.27 -10.56
C ARG A 150 -19.83 2.88 -11.23
N ARG A 151 -19.99 1.62 -11.64
CA ARG A 151 -21.22 1.13 -12.27
C ARG A 151 -22.30 0.75 -11.25
N THR A 152 -21.93 0.54 -9.99
CA THR A 152 -22.81 0.10 -8.89
C THR A 152 -23.32 1.26 -8.06
N ASP A 153 -22.50 2.29 -7.84
CA ASP A 153 -22.87 3.47 -7.05
C ASP A 153 -23.29 4.67 -7.91
N ASN A 154 -24.60 4.95 -7.92
CA ASN A 154 -25.18 6.18 -8.49
C ASN A 154 -24.96 7.44 -7.60
N VAL A 155 -24.15 7.34 -6.54
CA VAL A 155 -23.92 8.42 -5.59
C VAL A 155 -22.58 9.08 -5.89
N LYS A 156 -22.61 10.33 -6.39
CA LYS A 156 -21.41 11.17 -6.45
C LYS A 156 -21.01 11.54 -5.02
N LEU A 157 -20.03 10.83 -4.47
CA LEU A 157 -19.33 11.26 -3.27
C LEU A 157 -18.33 12.34 -3.71
N GLU A 158 -18.50 13.57 -3.20
CA GLU A 158 -17.70 14.74 -3.62
C GLU A 158 -16.19 14.56 -3.39
N ASN A 159 -15.80 13.61 -2.52
CA ASN A 159 -14.42 13.30 -2.17
C ASN A 159 -13.94 11.90 -2.64
N ALA A 160 -14.60 11.31 -3.64
CA ALA A 160 -14.21 10.02 -4.20
C ALA A 160 -13.26 10.14 -5.40
N ILE A 161 -12.15 9.41 -5.37
CA ILE A 161 -11.23 9.23 -6.50
C ILE A 161 -11.33 7.79 -7.01
N TYR A 162 -11.48 7.64 -8.32
CA TYR A 162 -11.54 6.34 -8.98
C TYR A 162 -10.21 6.01 -9.65
N ILE A 163 -9.60 4.91 -9.22
CA ILE A 163 -8.36 4.40 -9.81
C ILE A 163 -8.70 3.40 -10.91
N ARG A 164 -8.13 3.63 -12.09
CA ARG A 164 -8.20 2.68 -13.21
C ARG A 164 -7.03 1.72 -13.12
N ASN A 165 -7.30 0.45 -13.38
CA ASN A 165 -6.24 -0.52 -13.61
C ASN A 165 -5.63 -0.27 -15.00
N ASN A 166 -4.33 0.03 -15.05
CA ASN A 166 -3.63 0.33 -16.30
C ASN A 166 -3.35 -0.93 -17.15
N ARG A 167 -3.71 -2.10 -16.65
CA ARG A 167 -3.60 -3.41 -17.29
C ARG A 167 -4.76 -4.30 -16.83
N PRO A 168 -5.12 -5.35 -17.58
CA PRO A 168 -6.10 -6.33 -17.15
C PRO A 168 -5.78 -6.88 -15.75
N ILE A 169 -6.81 -7.04 -14.91
CA ILE A 169 -6.64 -7.54 -13.54
C ILE A 169 -5.99 -8.94 -13.54
N ALA A 170 -6.33 -9.77 -14.54
CA ALA A 170 -5.76 -11.11 -14.75
C ALA A 170 -4.23 -11.10 -14.89
N GLU A 171 -3.66 -10.13 -15.61
CA GLU A 171 -2.20 -10.00 -15.74
C GLU A 171 -1.54 -9.68 -14.39
N SER A 172 -2.18 -8.82 -13.59
CA SER A 172 -1.70 -8.47 -12.26
C SER A 172 -1.80 -9.65 -11.29
N ILE A 173 -2.87 -10.45 -11.39
CA ILE A 173 -3.04 -11.69 -10.62
C ILE A 173 -1.89 -12.66 -10.93
N ASN A 174 -1.55 -12.85 -12.20
CA ASN A 174 -0.46 -13.76 -12.60
C ASN A 174 0.87 -13.35 -11.99
N ILE A 175 1.22 -12.06 -12.05
CA ILE A 175 2.43 -11.52 -11.43
C ILE A 175 2.48 -11.83 -9.93
N VAL A 176 1.36 -11.68 -9.25
CA VAL A 176 1.26 -11.92 -7.81
C VAL A 176 1.34 -13.41 -7.49
N LYS A 177 0.77 -14.28 -8.33
CA LYS A 177 0.90 -15.75 -8.20
C LYS A 177 2.33 -16.23 -8.46
N ASP A 178 2.99 -15.71 -9.48
CA ASP A 178 4.38 -16.03 -9.79
C ASP A 178 5.30 -15.61 -8.63
N HIS A 179 5.06 -14.42 -8.07
CA HIS A 179 5.74 -13.96 -6.87
C HIS A 179 5.46 -14.86 -5.66
N TYR A 180 4.21 -15.25 -5.43
CA TYR A 180 3.84 -16.16 -4.34
C TYR A 180 4.59 -17.49 -4.44
N GLU A 181 4.68 -18.10 -5.62
CA GLU A 181 5.43 -19.35 -5.78
C GLU A 181 6.94 -19.17 -5.54
N MET A 182 7.51 -18.07 -6.05
CA MET A 182 8.94 -17.77 -5.85
C MET A 182 9.29 -17.56 -4.37
N TYR A 183 8.41 -16.91 -3.61
CA TYR A 183 8.64 -16.49 -2.23
C TYR A 183 7.81 -17.26 -1.21
N LYS A 184 7.28 -18.43 -1.57
CA LYS A 184 6.28 -19.21 -0.81
C LYS A 184 6.59 -19.37 0.67
N LYS A 185 7.87 -19.54 1.03
CA LYS A 185 8.32 -19.66 2.43
C LYS A 185 7.96 -18.45 3.32
N PHE A 186 7.80 -17.27 2.72
CA PHE A 186 7.43 -16.03 3.40
C PHE A 186 5.91 -15.77 3.42
N TYR A 187 5.12 -16.63 2.77
CA TYR A 187 3.66 -16.50 2.63
C TYR A 187 2.86 -17.46 3.52
N SER A 188 3.49 -18.14 4.48
CA SER A 188 2.82 -19.12 5.34
C SER A 188 1.63 -18.54 6.15
N PRO A 189 0.59 -19.36 6.39
CA PRO A 189 -0.73 -18.91 6.81
C PRO A 189 -0.71 -18.46 8.27
N LEU A 190 -1.39 -17.34 8.57
CA LEU A 190 -1.84 -16.98 9.92
C LEU A 190 -0.76 -17.13 11.01
N ASN A 191 0.40 -16.52 10.83
CA ASN A 191 1.18 -16.11 12.00
C ASN A 191 0.49 -14.87 12.56
N LYS A 192 -0.33 -15.12 13.59
CA LYS A 192 -0.87 -14.18 14.57
C LYS A 192 0.02 -12.93 14.64
N GLN A 193 -0.44 -11.83 14.04
CA GLN A 193 0.07 -10.50 14.38
C GLN A 193 -0.37 -10.16 15.80
#